data_AF-A0A496VRS1-F1
#
_entry.id   AF-A0A496VRS1-F1
#
_cell.length_a   1.000
_cell.length_b   1.000
_cell.length_c   1.000
_cell.angle_alpha   90.00
_cell.angle_beta   90.00
_cell.angle_gamma   90.00
#
_symmetry.space_group_name_H-M   'P 1'
#
loop_
_entity.id
_entity.type
_entity.pdbx_description
1 polymer ?
#
loop_
_entity_poly.entity_id
_entity_poly.type
_entity_poly.pdbx_seq_one_letter_code
_entity_poly.pdbx_strand_id
1 'polypeptide(L)'
;MNDNQLIALDKSISRLSHLLMLNLDKNLLTTLPPQIGKLPHLEMLYLNNNRLNVLPPEMSKLPNLRQLYLSGNQLTGLPYEYDKFSQLKKLTLFENPLPIELAFLKLVNQPAKIINRLNRQMLIQKLEEEKRYNSRTNLIGGGLITVFIIIILVLLVG
;
A
#
# COMPACT_ATOMS: atom_id res chain seq x y z
N MET A 1 -12.39 -5.82 16.40
CA MET A 1 -13.63 -5.22 15.87
C MET A 1 -13.69 -5.50 14.37
N ASN A 2 -13.48 -6.75 13.97
CA ASN A 2 -13.57 -7.17 12.57
C ASN A 2 -15.03 -7.46 12.23
N ASP A 3 -15.42 -7.26 10.97
CA ASP A 3 -16.76 -7.63 10.48
C ASP A 3 -17.91 -6.93 11.24
N ASN A 4 -17.73 -5.62 11.48
CA ASN A 4 -18.75 -4.76 12.03
C ASN A 4 -19.00 -3.65 11.01
N GLN A 5 -20.21 -3.12 10.90
CA GLN A 5 -20.51 -2.05 9.95
C GLN A 5 -19.96 -0.69 10.45
N LEU A 6 -18.76 -0.68 11.06
CA LEU A 6 -18.19 0.50 11.69
C LEU A 6 -17.80 1.52 10.62
N ILE A 7 -18.45 2.68 10.67
CA ILE A 7 -18.23 3.79 9.72
C ILE A 7 -17.13 4.75 10.18
N ALA A 8 -16.85 4.80 11.48
CA ALA A 8 -15.83 5.67 12.06
C ALA A 8 -15.23 5.05 13.33
N LEU A 9 -13.96 5.33 13.57
CA LEU A 9 -13.28 4.97 14.81
C LEU A 9 -13.21 6.20 15.73
N ASP A 10 -13.65 6.05 16.97
CA ASP A 10 -13.66 7.15 17.93
C ASP A 10 -12.25 7.52 18.42
N LYS A 11 -12.04 8.82 18.70
CA LYS A 11 -10.76 9.35 19.20
C LYS A 11 -10.31 8.74 20.53
N SER A 12 -11.24 8.17 21.31
CA SER A 12 -10.95 7.45 22.55
C SER A 12 -10.10 6.19 22.36
N ILE A 13 -9.87 5.74 21.11
CA ILE A 13 -8.94 4.64 20.82
C ILE A 13 -7.57 4.83 21.48
N SER A 14 -7.08 6.07 21.62
CA SER A 14 -5.80 6.35 22.27
C SER A 14 -5.77 6.01 23.77
N ARG A 15 -6.91 5.72 24.40
CA ARG A 15 -6.98 5.23 25.78
C ARG A 15 -6.59 3.76 25.91
N LEU A 16 -6.57 3.01 24.80
CA LEU A 16 -6.12 1.62 24.77
C LEU A 16 -4.59 1.55 24.77
N SER A 17 -3.96 2.05 25.84
CA SER A 17 -2.52 2.24 25.92
C SER A 17 -1.71 0.95 25.77
N HIS A 18 -2.28 -0.20 26.16
CA HIS A 18 -1.62 -1.52 26.11
C HIS A 18 -1.90 -2.30 24.82
N LEU A 19 -2.55 -1.68 23.83
CA LEU A 19 -2.97 -2.38 22.62
C LEU A 19 -1.76 -2.75 21.75
N LEU A 20 -1.49 -4.05 21.60
CA LEU A 20 -0.44 -4.59 20.72
C LEU A 20 -0.94 -4.82 19.30
N MET A 21 -2.21 -5.22 19.18
CA MET A 21 -2.84 -5.56 17.90
C MET A 21 -4.22 -4.93 17.83
N LEU A 22 -4.51 -4.26 16.72
CA LEU A 22 -5.82 -3.71 16.42
C LEU A 22 -6.31 -4.28 15.10
N ASN A 23 -7.41 -5.02 15.15
CA ASN A 23 -8.07 -5.57 13.98
C ASN A 23 -9.40 -4.84 13.70
N LEU A 24 -9.42 -4.13 12.57
CA LEU A 24 -10.51 -3.35 11.99
C LEU A 24 -10.82 -3.81 10.55
N ASP A 25 -10.42 -5.03 10.18
CA ASP A 25 -10.72 -5.58 8.86
C ASP A 25 -12.24 -5.67 8.62
N LYS A 26 -12.65 -5.50 7.37
CA LYS A 26 -14.05 -5.64 6.92
C LYS A 26 -15.01 -4.73 7.68
N ASN A 27 -14.68 -3.43 7.72
CA ASN A 27 -15.58 -2.39 8.21
C ASN A 27 -15.87 -1.38 7.08
N LEU A 28 -16.50 -0.26 7.39
CA LEU A 28 -16.87 0.79 6.43
C LEU A 28 -16.10 2.09 6.69
N LEU A 29 -14.93 2.00 7.32
CA LEU A 29 -14.14 3.17 7.73
C LEU A 29 -13.69 3.96 6.50
N THR A 30 -14.01 5.25 6.47
CA THR A 30 -13.54 6.17 5.42
C THR A 30 -12.27 6.91 5.81
N THR A 31 -12.01 7.06 7.12
CA THR A 31 -10.83 7.70 7.71
C THR A 31 -10.47 7.03 9.04
N LEU A 32 -9.31 7.38 9.59
CA LEU A 32 -8.93 7.06 10.97
C LEU A 32 -8.68 8.36 11.75
N PRO A 33 -9.01 8.39 13.05
CA PRO A 33 -8.70 9.54 13.89
C PRO A 33 -7.18 9.71 14.04
N PRO A 34 -6.64 10.94 14.05
CA PRO A 34 -5.22 11.21 14.32
C PRO A 34 -4.68 10.54 15.59
N GLN A 35 -5.56 10.31 16.57
CA GLN A 35 -5.28 9.65 17.84
C GLN A 35 -4.78 8.20 17.69
N ILE A 36 -5.00 7.56 16.53
CA ILE A 36 -4.41 6.25 16.24
C ILE A 36 -2.88 6.28 16.38
N GLY A 37 -2.24 7.40 16.02
CA GLY A 37 -0.79 7.59 16.12
C GLY A 37 -0.26 7.73 17.55
N LYS A 38 -1.13 7.70 18.57
CA LYS A 38 -0.77 7.80 19.98
C LYS A 38 -0.77 6.45 20.71
N LEU A 39 -0.93 5.33 20.00
CA LEU A 39 -0.91 3.99 20.59
C LEU A 39 0.55 3.54 20.79
N PRO A 40 1.07 3.55 22.02
CA PRO A 40 2.52 3.43 22.24
C PRO A 40 3.05 2.03 21.98
N HIS A 41 2.19 1.00 22.09
CA HIS A 41 2.59 -0.40 21.96
C HIS A 41 2.02 -1.11 20.72
N LEU A 42 1.33 -0.39 19.83
CA LEU A 42 0.68 -1.02 18.68
C LEU A 42 1.74 -1.54 17.69
N GLU A 43 1.76 -2.85 17.48
CA GLU A 43 2.67 -3.54 16.56
C GLU A 43 1.99 -3.98 15.27
N MET A 44 0.70 -4.33 15.33
CA MET A 44 -0.04 -4.87 14.19
C MET A 44 -1.37 -4.17 14.01
N LEU A 45 -1.58 -3.62 12.82
CA LEU A 45 -2.81 -2.91 12.45
C LEU A 45 -3.41 -3.51 11.18
N TYR A 46 -4.61 -4.07 11.32
CA TYR A 46 -5.37 -4.68 10.23
C TYR A 46 -6.54 -3.78 9.85
N LEU A 47 -6.54 -3.30 8.61
CA LEU A 47 -7.51 -2.35 8.05
C LEU A 47 -7.99 -2.79 6.64
N ASN A 48 -7.80 -4.06 6.28
CA ASN A 48 -8.22 -4.58 4.99
C ASN A 48 -9.73 -4.44 4.80
N ASN A 49 -10.17 -4.29 3.55
CA ASN A 49 -11.58 -4.24 3.17
C ASN A 49 -12.34 -3.16 3.94
N ASN A 50 -11.86 -1.92 3.85
CA ASN A 50 -12.52 -0.72 4.35
C ASN A 50 -12.75 0.26 3.18
N ARG A 51 -13.07 1.52 3.46
CA ARG A 51 -13.26 2.57 2.46
C ARG A 51 -12.27 3.72 2.66
N LEU A 52 -11.09 3.44 3.22
CA LEU A 52 -10.10 4.46 3.56
C LEU A 52 -9.59 5.12 2.28
N ASN A 53 -9.73 6.44 2.17
CA ASN A 53 -9.19 7.21 1.05
C ASN A 53 -7.84 7.90 1.38
N VAL A 54 -7.58 8.10 2.67
CA VAL A 54 -6.35 8.69 3.20
C VAL A 54 -6.01 8.06 4.56
N LEU A 55 -4.73 8.05 4.89
CA LEU A 55 -4.25 7.70 6.24
C LEU A 55 -3.89 9.00 6.98
N PRO A 56 -4.24 9.15 8.27
CA PRO A 56 -3.78 10.29 9.04
C PRO A 56 -2.24 10.30 9.11
N PRO A 57 -1.59 11.46 8.94
CA PRO A 57 -0.14 11.55 8.96
C PRO A 57 0.47 11.06 10.28
N GLU A 58 -0.28 11.12 11.38
CA GLU A 58 0.14 10.61 12.69
C GLU A 58 0.42 9.10 12.72
N MET A 59 -0.10 8.31 11.77
CA MET A 59 0.26 6.89 11.67
C MET A 59 1.75 6.68 11.41
N SER A 60 2.44 7.64 10.80
CA SER A 60 3.90 7.61 10.62
C SER A 60 4.66 7.67 11.95
N LYS A 61 3.99 8.10 13.03
CA LYS A 61 4.56 8.30 14.38
C LYS A 61 4.36 7.11 15.31
N LEU A 62 3.70 6.04 14.86
CA LEU A 62 3.53 4.82 15.66
C LEU A 62 4.90 4.19 15.93
N PRO A 63 5.38 4.20 17.19
CA PRO A 63 6.78 3.90 17.49
C PRO A 63 7.14 2.42 17.35
N ASN A 64 6.14 1.53 17.40
CA ASN A 64 6.34 0.08 17.41
C ASN A 64 5.63 -0.64 16.26
N LEU A 65 5.00 0.09 15.32
CA LEU A 65 4.23 -0.55 14.26
C LEU A 65 5.15 -1.31 13.31
N ARG A 66 4.88 -2.61 13.16
CA ARG A 66 5.68 -3.54 12.34
C ARG A 66 4.89 -4.12 11.19
N GLN A 67 3.57 -4.26 11.35
CA GLN A 67 2.71 -4.84 10.32
C GLN A 67 1.50 -3.95 10.09
N LEU A 68 1.30 -3.56 8.84
CA LEU A 68 0.18 -2.73 8.41
C LEU A 68 -0.50 -3.36 7.20
N TYR A 69 -1.78 -3.69 7.35
CA TYR A 69 -2.57 -4.31 6.29
C TYR A 69 -3.67 -3.37 5.83
N LEU A 70 -3.62 -2.92 4.58
CA LEU A 70 -4.49 -1.87 4.04
C LEU A 70 -5.18 -2.29 2.73
N SER A 71 -5.21 -3.57 2.42
CA SER A 71 -5.69 -4.04 1.13
C SER A 71 -7.19 -3.86 0.98
N GLY A 72 -7.69 -3.60 -0.24
CA GLY A 72 -9.13 -3.43 -0.48
C GLY A 72 -9.66 -2.16 0.16
N ASN A 73 -9.00 -1.03 -0.11
CA ASN A 73 -9.39 0.30 0.34
C ASN A 73 -9.47 1.26 -0.87
N GLN A 74 -9.63 2.56 -0.63
CA GLN A 74 -9.75 3.59 -1.66
C GLN A 74 -8.58 4.58 -1.63
N LEU A 75 -7.41 4.14 -1.14
CA LEU A 75 -6.24 5.00 -0.97
C LEU A 75 -5.72 5.49 -2.32
N THR A 76 -5.67 6.80 -2.50
CA THR A 76 -5.07 7.47 -3.66
C THR A 76 -3.66 7.98 -3.37
N GLY A 77 -3.19 7.84 -2.13
CA GLY A 77 -1.83 8.19 -1.75
C GLY A 77 -1.47 7.64 -0.38
N LEU A 78 -0.18 7.73 -0.05
CA LEU A 78 0.34 7.49 1.29
C LEU A 78 0.85 8.82 1.87
N PRO A 79 0.88 8.99 3.21
CA PRO A 79 1.42 10.19 3.83
C PRO A 79 2.85 10.49 3.34
N TYR A 80 3.17 11.78 3.16
CA TYR A 80 4.47 12.26 2.66
C TYR A 80 5.66 11.82 3.53
N GLU A 81 5.45 11.50 4.81
CA GLU A 81 6.48 11.01 5.75
C GLU A 81 6.65 9.47 5.74
N TYR A 82 6.56 8.84 4.57
CA TYR A 82 6.60 7.38 4.45
C TYR A 82 7.97 6.78 4.82
N ASP A 83 9.05 7.56 4.84
CA ASP A 83 10.37 7.11 5.32
C ASP A 83 10.32 6.66 6.78
N LYS A 84 9.32 7.12 7.55
CA LYS A 84 9.08 6.68 8.95
C LYS A 84 8.38 5.32 9.03
N PHE A 85 7.87 4.78 7.92
CA PHE A 85 7.48 3.37 7.81
C PHE A 85 8.69 2.44 7.60
N SER A 86 9.94 2.94 7.65
CA SER A 86 11.17 2.13 7.57
C SER A 86 11.21 0.93 8.54
N GLN A 87 10.57 1.07 9.71
CA GLN A 87 10.42 0.03 10.72
C GLN A 87 9.34 -1.01 10.43
N LEU A 88 8.45 -0.78 9.44
CA LEU A 88 7.52 -1.81 8.98
C LEU A 88 8.30 -3.00 8.42
N LYS A 89 7.91 -4.18 8.86
CA LYS A 89 8.34 -5.47 8.31
C LYS A 89 7.38 -5.96 7.23
N LYS A 90 6.12 -5.53 7.28
CA LYS A 90 5.09 -5.94 6.33
C LYS A 90 4.08 -4.83 6.08
N LEU A 91 3.83 -4.58 4.80
CA LEU A 91 2.85 -3.63 4.31
C LEU A 91 2.06 -4.25 3.16
N THR A 92 0.73 -4.25 3.21
CA THR A 92 -0.12 -4.67 2.09
C THR A 92 -0.99 -3.52 1.61
N LEU A 93 -0.90 -3.21 0.31
CA LEU A 93 -1.60 -2.08 -0.33
C LEU A 93 -2.40 -2.47 -1.59
N PHE A 94 -2.37 -3.75 -1.95
CA PHE A 94 -3.55 -4.49 -2.39
C PHE A 94 -4.83 -3.73 -2.78
N GLU A 95 -5.34 -3.78 -4.01
CA GLU A 95 -6.72 -3.33 -4.30
C GLU A 95 -7.00 -1.90 -3.77
N ASN A 96 -6.06 -0.98 -3.99
CA ASN A 96 -6.22 0.45 -3.76
C ASN A 96 -5.91 1.21 -5.07
N PRO A 97 -6.58 2.34 -5.36
CA PRO A 97 -6.35 3.17 -6.54
C PRO A 97 -5.10 4.07 -6.42
N LEU A 98 -3.95 3.51 -6.02
CA LEU A 98 -2.71 4.26 -5.84
C LEU A 98 -2.08 4.65 -7.21
N PRO A 99 -1.62 5.91 -7.38
CA PRO A 99 -0.89 6.35 -8.57
C PRO A 99 0.38 5.53 -8.81
N ILE A 100 0.61 5.19 -10.08
CA ILE A 100 1.74 4.41 -10.57
C ILE A 100 3.09 4.99 -10.10
N GLU A 101 3.23 6.31 -10.06
CA GLU A 101 4.50 6.97 -9.72
C GLU A 101 4.91 6.79 -8.24
N LEU A 102 3.94 6.73 -7.31
CA LEU A 102 4.20 6.46 -5.90
C LEU A 102 4.55 4.99 -5.64
N ALA A 103 4.05 4.09 -6.50
CA ALA A 103 4.26 2.65 -6.41
C ALA A 103 5.60 2.19 -6.99
N PHE A 104 6.09 2.85 -8.04
CA PHE A 104 7.28 2.41 -8.78
C PHE A 104 8.62 2.85 -8.16
N LEU A 105 8.72 4.05 -7.55
CA LEU A 105 10.00 4.53 -6.99
C LEU A 105 10.35 3.96 -5.59
N LYS A 106 9.39 3.33 -4.88
CA LYS A 106 9.59 2.81 -3.50
C LYS A 106 9.68 1.29 -3.42
N LEU A 107 9.37 0.56 -4.49
CA LEU A 107 9.41 -0.89 -4.52
C LEU A 107 10.81 -1.47 -4.78
N VAL A 108 11.68 -0.71 -5.45
CA VAL A 108 13.01 -1.15 -5.89
C VAL A 108 14.00 -1.30 -4.71
N ASN A 109 13.80 -0.59 -3.60
CA ASN A 109 14.77 -0.58 -2.50
C ASN A 109 14.42 -1.51 -1.32
N GLN A 110 13.23 -2.11 -1.22
CA GLN A 110 12.85 -3.02 -0.11
C GLN A 110 11.86 -4.14 -0.55
N PRO A 111 12.27 -5.05 -1.47
CA PRO A 111 11.39 -6.06 -2.07
C PRO A 111 10.74 -7.04 -1.07
N ALA A 112 11.33 -7.26 0.11
CA ALA A 112 10.82 -8.21 1.10
C ALA A 112 9.59 -7.70 1.92
N LYS A 113 9.22 -6.42 1.84
CA LYS A 113 8.22 -5.81 2.74
C LYS A 113 6.84 -5.55 2.14
N ILE A 114 6.74 -5.54 0.80
CA ILE A 114 5.48 -5.35 0.08
C ILE A 114 5.20 -6.64 -0.69
N ILE A 115 4.23 -7.44 -0.22
CA ILE A 115 3.78 -8.64 -0.94
C ILE A 115 2.97 -8.15 -2.15
N ASN A 116 3.68 -7.80 -3.22
CA ASN A 116 3.11 -7.14 -4.38
C ASN A 116 2.63 -8.17 -5.42
N ARG A 117 1.43 -8.72 -5.22
CA ARG A 117 0.75 -9.51 -6.26
C ARG A 117 0.26 -8.62 -7.43
N LEU A 118 0.08 -7.31 -7.20
CA LEU A 118 -0.43 -6.34 -8.18
C LEU A 118 0.56 -6.01 -9.31
N ASN A 119 1.86 -6.14 -9.05
CA ASN A 119 2.86 -5.85 -10.09
C ASN A 119 2.80 -6.83 -11.26
N ARG A 120 2.35 -8.08 -11.09
CA ARG A 120 2.37 -9.04 -12.21
C ARG A 120 1.25 -8.78 -13.22
N GLN A 121 0.00 -8.66 -12.76
CA GLN A 121 -1.15 -8.53 -13.68
C GLN A 121 -1.21 -7.17 -14.37
N MET A 122 -0.90 -6.09 -13.65
CA MET A 122 -0.88 -4.74 -14.23
C MET A 122 0.30 -4.53 -15.18
N LEU A 123 1.47 -5.11 -14.87
CA LEU A 123 2.61 -5.11 -15.80
C LEU A 123 2.28 -5.93 -17.05
N ILE A 124 1.61 -7.07 -16.92
CA ILE A 124 1.10 -7.84 -18.06
C ILE A 124 0.13 -7.00 -18.90
N GLN A 125 -0.81 -6.29 -18.27
CA GLN A 125 -1.76 -5.43 -18.99
C GLN A 125 -1.05 -4.29 -19.74
N LYS A 126 -0.10 -3.60 -19.09
CA LYS A 126 0.68 -2.53 -19.74
C LYS A 126 1.56 -3.06 -20.87
N LEU A 127 2.15 -4.26 -20.71
CA LEU A 127 2.88 -4.95 -21.77
C LEU A 127 1.95 -5.31 -22.95
N GLU A 128 0.71 -5.72 -22.69
CA GLU A 128 -0.26 -6.00 -23.74
C GLU A 128 -0.70 -4.73 -24.47
N GLU A 129 -0.94 -3.63 -23.76
CA GLU A 129 -1.28 -2.33 -24.34
C GLU A 129 -0.16 -1.82 -25.26
N GLU A 130 1.09 -1.94 -24.82
CA GLU A 130 2.26 -1.57 -25.60
C GLU A 130 2.47 -2.48 -26.83
N LYS A 131 2.28 -3.80 -26.68
CA LYS A 131 2.28 -4.74 -27.81
C LYS A 131 1.21 -4.37 -28.84
N ARG A 132 0.00 -4.01 -28.40
CA ARG A 132 -1.08 -3.56 -29.30
C ARG A 132 -0.72 -2.26 -30.01
N TYR A 133 -0.09 -1.31 -29.33
CA TYR A 133 0.36 -0.05 -29.92
C TYR A 133 1.46 -0.27 -30.98
N ASN A 134 2.46 -1.09 -30.68
CA ASN A 134 3.54 -1.41 -31.62
C ASN A 134 3.02 -2.17 -32.86
N SER A 135 2.06 -3.08 -32.67
CA SER A 135 1.40 -3.78 -33.78
C SER A 135 0.59 -2.84 -34.68
N ARG A 136 0.05 -1.74 -34.16
CA ARG A 136 -0.73 -0.76 -34.94
C ARG A 136 0.15 0.22 -35.73
N THR A 137 1.37 0.46 -35.28
CA THR A 137 2.23 1.55 -35.79
C THR A 137 3.37 1.07 -36.69
N ASN A 138 3.58 -0.25 -36.85
CA ASN A 138 4.69 -0.84 -37.62
C ASN A 138 6.09 -0.32 -37.23
N LEU A 139 6.24 0.34 -36.07
CA LEU A 139 7.53 0.76 -35.54
C LEU A 139 8.23 -0.44 -34.90
N ILE A 140 9.14 -1.06 -35.63
CA ILE A 140 10.12 -1.99 -35.10
C ILE A 140 11.37 -1.18 -34.77
N GLY A 141 11.49 -0.61 -33.56
CA GLY A 141 12.74 0.06 -33.20
C GLY A 141 12.82 0.97 -31.97
N GLY A 142 11.71 1.33 -31.30
CA GLY A 142 11.76 2.25 -30.14
C GLY A 142 11.41 1.62 -28.78
N GLY A 143 10.37 0.80 -28.71
CA GLY A 143 9.85 0.23 -27.45
C GLY A 143 10.66 -0.95 -26.89
N LEU A 144 11.53 -1.55 -27.71
CA LEU A 144 12.35 -2.70 -27.34
C LEU A 144 13.40 -2.39 -26.25
N ILE A 145 13.75 -1.13 -25.99
CA ILE A 145 14.73 -0.76 -24.94
C ILE A 145 14.04 -0.53 -23.58
N THR A 146 12.87 0.12 -23.55
CA THR A 146 12.19 0.46 -22.30
C THR A 146 11.58 -0.77 -21.63
N VAL A 147 10.98 -1.68 -22.41
CA VAL A 147 10.43 -2.94 -21.91
C VAL A 147 11.53 -3.91 -21.45
N PHE A 148 12.67 -3.95 -22.13
CA PHE A 148 13.79 -4.83 -21.78
C PHE A 148 14.53 -4.38 -20.51
N ILE A 149 14.63 -3.07 -20.25
CA ILE A 149 15.11 -2.51 -18.96
C ILE A 149 14.13 -2.84 -17.82
N ILE A 150 12.82 -2.72 -18.06
CA ILE A 150 11.79 -3.02 -17.07
C ILE A 150 11.73 -4.52 -16.73
N ILE A 151 11.97 -5.41 -17.71
CA ILE A 151 11.99 -6.87 -17.49
C ILE A 151 13.28 -7.35 -16.79
N ILE A 152 14.45 -6.77 -17.09
CA ILE A 152 15.72 -7.13 -16.42
C ILE A 152 15.75 -6.65 -14.96
N LEU A 153 15.21 -5.46 -14.65
CA LEU A 153 15.02 -5.01 -13.26
C LEU A 153 14.02 -5.89 -12.48
N VAL A 154 13.05 -6.47 -13.18
CA VAL A 154 12.06 -7.39 -12.59
C VAL A 154 12.61 -8.81 -12.37
N LEU A 155 13.71 -9.22 -13.03
CA LEU A 155 14.26 -10.60 -12.97
C LEU A 155 15.62 -10.75 -12.23
N LEU A 156 16.36 -9.67 -11.91
CA LEU A 156 17.69 -9.78 -11.26
C LEU A 156 17.74 -9.42 -9.76
N VAL A 157 16.67 -8.90 -9.15
CA VAL A 157 16.66 -8.50 -7.72
C VAL A 157 15.53 -9.20 -6.91
N GLY A 158 14.93 -10.27 -7.43
CA GLY A 158 13.88 -11.02 -6.72
C GLY A 158 13.59 -12.39 -7.31
#